data_AF-A0A914C1Z6-F1
#
_entry.id   AF-A0A914C1Z6-F1
#
_cell.length_a   1.000
_cell.length_b   1.000
_cell.length_c   1.000
_cell.angle_alpha   90.00
_cell.angle_beta   90.00
_cell.angle_gamma   90.00
#
_symmetry.space_group_name_H-M   'P 1'
#
loop_
_entity.id
_entity.type
_entity.pdbx_description
1 polymer ?
#
loop_
_entity_poly.entity_id
_entity_poly.type
_entity_poly.pdbx_seq_one_letter_code
_entity_poly.pdbx_strand_id
1 'polypeptide(L)'
;MLCFNAIMTGIQAIMGVHFCANPILFYLLACIGSACWYGTSMVCIELAMNRCLELCLPRLASRLYSGYSLWLWMIFPGVYTFYTYLFEKPAFYNNKYFAWFFDPHAGITGLQDPVKVGGISFFCYIYNV
;
A
#
# COMPACT_ATOMS: atom_id res chain seq x y z
N MET A 1 -7.17 -6.04 0.23
CA MET A 1 -5.79 -6.11 0.75
C MET A 1 -5.24 -7.54 0.86
N LEU A 2 -5.93 -8.47 1.54
CA LEU A 2 -5.35 -9.78 1.90
C LEU A 2 -4.86 -10.60 0.69
N CYS A 3 -5.69 -10.79 -0.33
CA CYS A 3 -5.32 -11.60 -1.49
C CYS A 3 -4.14 -10.98 -2.26
N PHE A 4 -4.16 -9.67 -2.46
CA PHE A 4 -3.12 -8.97 -3.19
C PHE A 4 -1.77 -9.07 -2.46
N ASN A 5 -1.73 -8.71 -1.18
CA ASN A 5 -0.48 -8.73 -0.41
C ASN A 5 0.00 -10.16 -0.15
N ALA A 6 -0.88 -11.12 0.15
CA ALA A 6 -0.48 -12.50 0.43
C ALA A 6 0.01 -13.23 -0.82
N ILE A 7 -0.70 -13.11 -1.96
CA ILE A 7 -0.28 -13.76 -3.21
C ILE A 7 1.02 -13.12 -3.71
N MET A 8 1.13 -11.79 -3.71
CA MET A 8 2.35 -11.13 -4.16
C MET A 8 3.55 -11.45 -3.26
N THR A 9 3.37 -11.39 -1.95
CA THR A 9 4.44 -11.70 -0.99
C THR A 9 4.84 -13.17 -1.09
N GLY A 10 3.88 -14.08 -1.27
CA GLY A 10 4.16 -15.51 -1.45
C GLY A 10 4.93 -15.81 -2.74
N ILE A 11 4.53 -15.20 -3.86
CA ILE A 11 5.25 -15.34 -5.14
C ILE A 11 6.67 -14.79 -5.03
N GLN A 12 6.84 -13.63 -4.40
CA GLN A 12 8.15 -13.01 -4.19
C GLN A 12 9.04 -13.84 -3.28
N ALA A 13 8.48 -14.43 -2.22
CA ALA A 13 9.18 -15.31 -1.30
C ALA A 13 9.63 -16.63 -1.96
N ILE A 14 8.81 -17.25 -2.81
CA ILE A 14 9.15 -18.49 -3.51
C ILE A 14 10.20 -18.25 -4.60
N MET A 15 10.04 -17.18 -5.38
CA MET A 15 10.96 -16.92 -6.49
C MET A 15 12.25 -16.20 -6.05
N GLY A 16 12.34 -15.72 -4.81
CA GLY A 16 13.48 -14.91 -4.34
C GLY A 16 13.69 -13.62 -5.16
N VAL A 17 12.66 -13.19 -5.88
CA VAL A 17 12.77 -12.11 -6.85
C VAL A 17 12.88 -10.79 -6.09
N HIS A 18 13.98 -10.09 -6.38
CA HIS A 18 14.32 -8.80 -5.82
C HIS A 18 13.99 -7.70 -6.83
N PHE A 19 13.91 -6.46 -6.35
CA PHE A 19 13.56 -5.27 -7.13
C PHE A 19 14.36 -5.14 -8.46
N CYS A 20 15.57 -5.72 -8.53
CA CYS A 20 16.46 -5.65 -9.69
C CYS A 20 16.10 -6.51 -10.88
N ALA A 21 15.24 -7.52 -10.71
CA ALA A 21 14.84 -8.35 -11.84
C ALA A 21 13.95 -7.57 -12.82
N ASN A 22 13.05 -6.72 -12.30
CA ASN A 22 12.18 -5.88 -13.13
C ASN A 22 11.68 -4.64 -12.35
N PRO A 23 12.48 -3.57 -12.24
CA PRO A 23 12.25 -2.48 -11.28
C PRO A 23 10.95 -1.72 -11.53
N ILE A 24 10.49 -1.64 -12.78
CA ILE A 24 9.24 -0.95 -13.14
C ILE A 24 8.03 -1.73 -12.63
N LEU A 25 8.00 -3.05 -12.85
CA LEU A 25 6.90 -3.89 -12.40
C LEU A 25 6.78 -3.88 -10.88
N PHE A 26 7.91 -4.07 -10.17
CA PHE A 26 7.91 -4.07 -8.71
C PHE A 26 7.55 -2.72 -8.11
N TYR A 27 7.97 -1.62 -8.73
CA TYR A 27 7.55 -0.28 -8.32
C TYR A 27 6.04 -0.09 -8.41
N LEU A 28 5.42 -0.50 -9.52
CA LEU A 28 3.96 -0.41 -9.70
C LEU A 28 3.21 -1.29 -8.69
N LEU A 29 3.67 -2.52 -8.48
CA LEU A 29 3.05 -3.44 -7.52
C LEU A 29 3.15 -2.91 -6.08
N ALA A 30 4.30 -2.31 -5.72
CA ALA A 30 4.50 -1.68 -4.43
C ALA A 30 3.57 -0.48 -4.21
N CYS A 31 3.43 0.39 -5.22
CA CYS A 31 2.50 1.52 -5.16
C CYS A 31 1.04 1.05 -4.99
N ILE A 32 0.61 0.04 -5.76
CA ILE A 32 -0.75 -0.53 -5.65
C ILE A 32 -0.95 -1.18 -4.28
N GLY A 33 0.05 -1.90 -3.77
CA GLY A 33 0.00 -2.56 -2.46
C GLY A 33 -0.15 -1.57 -1.32
N SER A 34 0.67 -0.52 -1.32
CA SER A 34 0.58 0.58 -0.34
C SER A 34 -0.76 1.32 -0.43
N ALA A 35 -1.20 1.71 -1.63
CA ALA A 35 -2.49 2.37 -1.81
C ALA A 35 -3.66 1.50 -1.33
N CYS A 36 -3.67 0.21 -1.67
CA CYS A 36 -4.68 -0.74 -1.22
C CYS A 36 -4.71 -0.92 0.30
N TRP A 37 -3.56 -0.82 0.97
CA TRP A 37 -3.49 -0.87 2.44
C TRP A 37 -4.17 0.37 3.02
N TYR A 38 -3.72 1.57 2.66
CA TYR A 38 -4.29 2.82 3.17
C TYR A 38 -5.78 2.95 2.89
N GLY A 39 -6.22 2.58 1.69
CA GLY A 39 -7.64 2.59 1.31
C GLY A 39 -8.49 1.62 2.13
N THR A 40 -8.02 0.39 2.35
CA THR A 40 -8.74 -0.59 3.17
C THR A 40 -8.90 -0.09 4.60
N SER A 41 -7.84 0.48 5.18
CA SER A 41 -7.88 1.03 6.54
C SER A 41 -8.90 2.16 6.68
N MET A 42 -8.98 3.07 5.71
CA MET A 42 -9.93 4.17 5.73
C MET A 42 -11.39 3.69 5.63
N VAL A 43 -11.67 2.74 4.73
CA VAL A 43 -13.00 2.14 4.59
C VAL A 43 -13.45 1.43 5.88
N CYS A 44 -12.53 0.74 6.57
CA CYS A 44 -12.82 0.13 7.86
C CYS A 44 -13.23 1.16 8.92
N ILE A 45 -12.59 2.33 8.95
CA ILE A 45 -12.94 3.42 9.87
C ILE A 45 -14.34 3.96 9.56
N GLU A 46 -14.66 4.19 8.28
CA GLU A 46 -15.99 4.67 7.88
C GLU A 46 -17.09 3.68 8.22
N LEU A 47 -16.85 2.38 8.03
CA LEU A 47 -17.80 1.33 8.40
C LEU A 47 -18.01 1.28 9.93
N ALA A 48 -16.93 1.40 10.70
CA ALA A 48 -17.00 1.45 12.16
C ALA A 48 -17.78 2.70 12.62
N MET A 49 -17.51 3.87 12.03
CA MET A 49 -18.24 5.10 12.31
C MET A 49 -19.74 4.97 12.00
N ASN A 50 -20.11 4.36 10.87
CA ASN A 50 -21.52 4.11 10.55
C ASN A 50 -22.21 3.30 11.65
N ARG A 51 -21.57 2.22 12.13
CA ARG A 51 -22.14 1.38 13.21
C ARG A 51 -22.20 2.10 14.56
N CYS A 52 -21.16 2.84 14.93
CA CYS A 52 -21.17 3.62 16.16
C CYS A 52 -22.25 4.71 16.14
N LEU A 53 -22.46 5.38 15.00
CA LEU A 53 -23.50 6.41 14.87
C LEU A 53 -24.91 5.84 14.89
N GLU A 54 -25.13 4.68 14.27
CA GLU A 54 -26.41 3.94 14.36
C GLU A 54 -26.74 3.57 15.81
N LEU A 55 -25.75 3.14 16.60
CA LEU A 55 -25.92 2.74 18.00
C LEU A 55 -26.11 3.94 18.96
N CYS A 56 -25.32 5.01 18.81
CA CYS A 56 -25.35 6.13 19.73
C CYS A 56 -26.49 7.12 19.40
N LEU A 57 -26.71 7.42 18.13
CA LEU A 57 -27.59 8.50 17.67
C LEU A 57 -28.29 8.12 16.35
N PRO A 58 -29.31 7.24 16.37
CA PRO A 58 -29.95 6.74 15.16
C PRO A 58 -30.57 7.85 14.28
N ARG A 59 -31.00 8.97 14.89
CA ARG A 59 -31.52 10.15 14.17
C ARG A 59 -30.43 10.90 13.40
N LEU A 60 -29.20 10.91 13.90
CA LEU A 60 -28.07 11.55 13.24
C LEU A 60 -27.50 10.63 12.15
N ALA A 61 -27.44 9.32 12.41
CA ALA A 61 -27.07 8.31 11.44
C ALA A 61 -27.96 8.37 10.19
N SER A 62 -29.28 8.46 10.35
CA SER A 62 -30.19 8.59 9.20
C SER A 62 -30.10 9.93 8.46
N ARG A 63 -29.41 10.95 8.97
CA ARG A 63 -29.15 12.18 8.20
C ARG A 63 -27.82 12.14 7.47
N LEU A 64 -26.79 11.57 8.10
CA LEU A 64 -25.44 11.49 7.53
C LEU A 64 -25.29 10.37 6.50
N TYR A 65 -25.91 9.22 6.77
CA TYR A 65 -25.74 7.98 5.99
C TYR A 65 -26.99 7.60 5.19
N SER A 66 -27.98 8.48 5.07
CA SER A 66 -29.17 8.23 4.25
C SER A 66 -28.99 8.66 2.79
N GLY A 67 -29.50 7.81 1.89
CA GLY A 67 -29.59 8.09 0.46
C GLY A 67 -28.23 8.33 -0.20
N TYR A 68 -28.12 9.43 -0.93
CA TYR A 68 -26.96 9.77 -1.75
C TYR A 68 -25.74 10.26 -0.93
N SER A 69 -25.94 10.65 0.33
CA SER A 69 -24.85 11.13 1.20
C SER A 69 -23.83 10.04 1.50
N LEU A 70 -24.24 8.77 1.58
CA LEU A 70 -23.31 7.64 1.74
C LEU A 70 -22.31 7.56 0.58
N TRP A 71 -22.77 7.80 -0.65
CA TRP A 71 -21.90 7.83 -1.83
C TRP A 71 -20.89 8.97 -1.77
N LEU A 72 -21.29 10.14 -1.24
CA LEU A 72 -20.36 11.24 -0.99
C LEU A 72 -19.32 10.88 0.08
N TRP A 73 -19.71 10.14 1.12
CA TRP A 73 -18.77 9.66 2.13
C TRP A 73 -17.75 8.67 1.55
N MET A 74 -18.18 7.79 0.65
CA MET A 74 -17.29 6.87 -0.06
C MET A 74 -16.31 7.55 -1.05
N ILE A 75 -16.44 8.85 -1.32
CA ILE A 75 -15.45 9.60 -2.09
C ILE A 75 -14.19 9.89 -1.25
N PHE A 76 -14.33 10.13 0.07
CA PHE A 76 -13.19 10.39 0.95
C PHE A 76 -12.12 9.28 0.94
N PRO A 77 -12.43 7.98 1.12
CA PRO A 77 -11.43 6.94 1.09
C PRO A 77 -10.88 6.74 -0.32
N GLY A 78 -11.68 7.00 -1.37
CA GLY A 78 -11.22 6.97 -2.77
C GLY A 78 -10.16 8.04 -3.06
N VAL A 79 -10.43 9.29 -2.68
CA VAL A 79 -9.49 10.41 -2.85
C VAL A 79 -8.23 10.21 -2.00
N TYR A 80 -8.39 9.73 -0.76
CA TYR A 80 -7.25 9.42 0.11
C TYR A 80 -6.35 8.31 -0.45
N THR A 81 -6.96 7.24 -0.96
CA THR A 81 -6.24 6.15 -1.64
C THR A 81 -5.51 6.64 -2.89
N PHE A 82 -6.15 7.53 -3.67
CA PHE A 82 -5.53 8.08 -4.87
C PHE A 82 -4.37 9.04 -4.53
N TYR A 83 -4.52 9.85 -3.47
CA TYR A 83 -3.45 10.71 -2.97
C TYR A 83 -2.24 9.88 -2.51
N THR A 84 -2.47 8.82 -1.73
CA THR A 84 -1.39 7.93 -1.27
C THR A 84 -0.74 7.14 -2.40
N TYR A 85 -1.47 6.84 -3.48
CA TYR A 85 -0.89 6.19 -4.66
C TYR A 85 0.12 7.09 -5.40
N LEU A 86 -0.11 8.41 -5.44
CA LEU A 86 0.70 9.34 -6.22
C LEU A 86 1.87 9.98 -5.45
N PHE A 87 1.67 10.30 -4.17
CA PHE A 87 2.61 11.14 -3.41
C PHE A 87 3.38 10.39 -2.32
N GLU A 88 2.86 9.27 -1.85
CA GLU A 88 3.45 8.52 -0.76
C GLU A 88 4.57 7.61 -1.27
N LYS A 89 5.59 7.40 -0.42
CA LYS A 89 6.69 6.50 -0.76
C LYS A 89 6.18 5.07 -0.62
N PRO A 90 6.17 4.26 -1.70
CA PRO A 90 5.69 2.90 -1.60
C PRO A 90 6.62 2.08 -0.70
N ALA A 91 6.03 1.16 0.06
CA ALA A 91 6.82 0.20 0.82
C ALA A 91 7.35 -0.86 -0.15
N PHE A 92 8.62 -1.24 -0.03
CA PHE A 92 9.23 -2.29 -0.85
C PHE A 92 9.36 -3.58 -0.07
N TYR A 93 9.14 -4.69 -0.75
CA TYR A 93 9.35 -6.00 -0.17
C TYR A 93 10.85 -6.30 -0.04
N ASN A 94 11.27 -6.66 1.17
CA ASN A 94 12.63 -7.09 1.47
C ASN A 94 12.65 -8.60 1.71
N ASN A 95 13.29 -9.35 0.80
CA ASN A 95 13.42 -10.81 0.89
C ASN A 95 14.18 -11.28 2.15
N LYS A 96 15.10 -10.47 2.71
CA LYS A 96 15.88 -10.86 3.90
C LYS A 96 15.03 -10.98 5.17
N TYR A 97 14.01 -10.13 5.27
CA TYR A 97 13.14 -10.04 6.44
C TYR A 97 11.70 -10.49 6.14
N PHE A 98 11.44 -10.96 4.91
CA PHE A 98 10.11 -11.36 4.42
C PHE A 98 9.00 -10.34 4.72
N ALA A 99 9.34 -9.04 4.70
CA ALA A 99 8.43 -7.97 5.09
C ALA A 99 8.60 -6.74 4.20
N TRP A 100 7.59 -5.86 4.26
CA TRP A 100 7.51 -4.63 3.49
C TRP A 100 8.05 -3.46 4.31
N PHE A 101 9.02 -2.72 3.79
CA PHE A 101 9.66 -1.60 4.47
C PHE A 101 9.59 -0.32 3.64
N PHE A 102 9.41 0.82 4.32
CA PHE A 102 9.52 2.14 3.70
C PHE A 102 10.97 2.54 3.44
N ASP A 103 11.91 1.93 4.16
CA ASP A 103 13.35 2.06 3.91
C ASP A 103 13.88 0.77 3.26
N PRO A 104 14.19 0.79 1.95
CA PRO A 104 14.74 -0.37 1.27
C PRO A 104 16.17 -0.72 1.73
N HIS A 105 16.85 0.16 2.47
CA HIS A 105 18.23 -0.02 2.93
C HIS A 105 18.36 -0.54 4.37
N ALA A 106 17.25 -0.89 5.02
CA ALA A 106 17.29 -1.49 6.35
C ALA A 106 18.13 -2.79 6.34
N GLY A 107 19.39 -2.70 6.81
CA GLY A 107 20.29 -3.84 7.00
C GLY A 107 21.29 -4.16 5.89
N ILE A 108 21.63 -3.21 4.99
CA ILE A 108 22.60 -3.41 3.89
C ILE A 108 23.81 -2.45 4.03
N THR A 109 25.01 -3.01 4.22
CA THR A 109 26.30 -2.30 4.20
C THR A 109 27.17 -2.86 3.07
N GLY A 110 27.11 -2.31 1.86
CA GLY A 110 28.03 -2.68 0.78
C GLY A 110 27.53 -2.39 -0.64
N LEU A 111 28.37 -1.68 -1.42
CA LEU A 111 28.46 -1.43 -2.88
C LEU A 111 27.15 -1.33 -3.70
N GLN A 112 27.03 -0.18 -4.39
CA GLN A 112 25.79 0.57 -4.61
C GLN A 112 25.81 0.99 -6.10
N ASP A 113 25.13 0.26 -6.99
CA ASP A 113 24.86 0.70 -8.39
C ASP A 113 23.48 1.40 -8.54
N PRO A 114 23.41 2.68 -8.96
CA PRO A 114 22.16 3.46 -8.92
C PRO A 114 21.26 3.17 -10.14
N VAL A 115 20.10 2.58 -9.91
CA VAL A 115 19.00 2.48 -10.89
C VAL A 115 18.01 3.62 -10.64
N LYS A 116 17.85 4.52 -11.60
CA LYS A 116 16.92 5.66 -11.49
C LYS A 116 15.57 5.30 -12.11
N VAL A 117 14.48 5.33 -11.32
CA VAL A 117 13.11 5.18 -11.81
C VAL A 117 12.27 6.34 -11.26
N GLY A 118 11.71 7.17 -12.15
CA GLY A 118 10.82 8.27 -11.75
C GLY A 118 11.45 9.35 -10.87
N GLY A 119 12.76 9.61 -11.00
CA GLY A 119 13.48 10.62 -10.18
C GLY A 119 13.92 10.13 -8.80
N ILE A 120 13.59 8.89 -8.42
CA ILE A 120 14.01 8.24 -7.18
C ILE A 120 15.13 7.25 -7.54
N SER A 121 16.29 7.38 -6.90
CA SER A 121 17.44 6.48 -7.08
C SER A 121 17.26 5.25 -6.19
N PHE A 122 17.02 4.09 -6.81
CA PHE A 122 17.03 2.79 -6.14
C PHE A 122 18.35 2.08 -6.45
N PHE A 123 19.05 1.64 -5.44
CA PHE A 123 20.31 0.92 -5.64
C PHE A 123 20.06 -0.58 -5.73
N CYS A 124 20.54 -1.19 -6.81
CA CYS A 124 20.26 -2.59 -7.10
C CYS A 124 21.41 -3.50 -6.71
N TYR A 125 21.12 -4.49 -5.86
CA TYR A 125 22.06 -5.57 -5.52
C TYR A 125 21.85 -6.72 -6.49
N ILE A 126 22.87 -7.05 -7.30
CA ILE A 126 22.91 -8.33 -8.01
C ILE A 126 23.29 -9.38 -6.95
N TYR A 127 22.32 -10.13 -6.45
CA TYR A 127 22.62 -11.37 -5.74
C TYR A 127 23.15 -12.38 -6.76
N ASN A 128 24.48 -12.46 -6.88
CA ASN A 128 25.18 -13.44 -7.70
C ASN A 128 25.74 -14.53 -6.76
N VAL A 129 24.87 -15.39 -6.23
CA VAL A 129 25.13 -16.81 -5.89
C VAL A 129 23.79 -17.53 -5.83
#